data_AF-A0A1V3NK64-F1
#
_entry.id   AF-A0A1V3NK64-F1
#
_cell.length_a   1.000
_cell.length_b   1.000
_cell.length_c   1.000
_cell.angle_alpha   90.00
_cell.angle_beta   90.00
_cell.angle_gamma   90.00
#
_symmetry.space_group_name_H-M   'P 1'
#
loop_
_entity.id
_entity.type
_entity.pdbx_description
1 polymer ?
#
loop_
_entity_poly.entity_id
_entity_poly.type
_entity_poly.pdbx_seq_one_letter_code
_entity_poly.pdbx_strand_id
1 'polypeptide(L)'
;MYTIIKHLHMLLAILSLAGFMARGVLRLLDSPRLKTRFARVTPHLVDTALLLSGLWLAWIWRMHEHLQPWLVAKLVALVLYIGLGMVAFRFAGTTAGRVVAWLAAITVFIYIFSVARTKLVLPVPV
;
A
#
# COMPACT_ATOMS: atom_id res chain seq x y z
N MET A 1 -17.33 6.33 15.73
CA MET A 1 -17.10 6.49 14.27
C MET A 1 -15.66 6.22 13.84
N TYR A 2 -14.66 6.77 14.53
CA TYR A 2 -13.22 6.51 14.24
C TYR A 2 -12.84 5.03 14.14
N THR A 3 -13.31 4.19 15.07
CA THR A 3 -13.00 2.75 15.10
C THR A 3 -13.49 2.01 13.86
N ILE A 4 -14.71 2.29 13.39
CA ILE A 4 -15.27 1.66 12.19
C ILE A 4 -14.43 2.03 10.96
N ILE A 5 -14.11 3.31 10.79
CA ILE A 5 -13.31 3.80 9.67
C ILE A 5 -11.89 3.22 9.72
N LYS A 6 -11.31 3.08 10.92
CA LYS A 6 -10.01 2.43 11.13
C LYS A 6 -10.02 0.96 10.68
N HIS A 7 -11.05 0.20 11.06
CA HIS A 7 -11.17 -1.20 10.65
C HIS A 7 -11.39 -1.33 9.13
N LEU A 8 -12.24 -0.47 8.56
CA LEU A 8 -12.46 -0.39 7.12
C LEU A 8 -11.16 -0.07 6.37
N HIS A 9 -10.39 0.92 6.83
CA HIS A 9 -9.09 1.27 6.26
C HIS A 9 -8.10 0.10 6.32
N MET A 10 -8.04 -0.61 7.44
CA MET A 10 -7.18 -1.81 7.57
C MET A 10 -7.61 -2.92 6.61
N LEU A 11 -8.91 -3.16 6.45
CA LEU A 11 -9.44 -4.13 5.50
C LEU A 11 -9.12 -3.75 4.05
N LEU A 12 -9.30 -2.47 3.69
CA LEU A 12 -8.93 -1.93 2.37
C LEU A 12 -7.42 -2.05 2.12
N ALA A 13 -6.58 -1.86 3.14
CA ALA A 13 -5.13 -2.00 3.02
C ALA A 13 -4.74 -3.45 2.70
N ILE A 14 -5.36 -4.42 3.40
CA ILE A 14 -5.17 -5.85 3.15
C ILE A 14 -5.64 -6.22 1.74
N LEU A 15 -6.81 -5.73 1.32
CA LEU A 15 -7.33 -5.98 -0.03
C LEU A 15 -6.44 -5.39 -1.13
N SER A 16 -5.91 -4.18 -0.92
CA SER A 16 -4.97 -3.56 -1.87
C SER A 16 -3.69 -4.39 -1.99
N LEU A 17 -3.13 -4.84 -0.86
CA LEU A 17 -1.96 -5.71 -0.85
C LEU A 17 -2.24 -7.05 -1.54
N ALA A 18 -3.35 -7.71 -1.22
CA ALA A 18 -3.74 -8.97 -1.84
C ALA A 18 -3.87 -8.82 -3.36
N GLY A 19 -4.48 -7.72 -3.82
CA GLY A 19 -4.56 -7.37 -5.23
C GLY A 19 -3.19 -7.12 -5.85
N PHE A 20 -2.29 -6.42 -5.16
CA PHE A 20 -0.92 -6.18 -5.59
C PHE A 20 -0.11 -7.48 -5.73
N MET A 21 -0.24 -8.39 -4.76
CA MET A 21 0.41 -9.71 -4.82
C MET A 21 -0.15 -10.56 -5.96
N ALA A 22 -1.48 -10.63 -6.08
CA ALA A 22 -2.13 -11.37 -7.16
C ALA A 22 -1.69 -10.86 -8.54
N ARG A 23 -1.57 -9.54 -8.75
CA ARG A 23 -1.06 -8.97 -10.00
C ARG A 23 0.42 -9.33 -10.25
N GLY A 24 1.24 -9.34 -9.21
CA GLY A 24 2.63 -9.81 -9.29
C GLY A 24 2.73 -11.26 -9.76
N VAL A 25 1.99 -12.16 -9.10
CA VAL A 25 1.96 -13.59 -9.44
C VAL A 25 1.38 -13.83 -10.84
N LEU A 26 0.24 -13.22 -11.17
CA LEU A 26 -0.37 -13.36 -12.50
C LEU A 26 0.56 -12.89 -13.62
N ARG A 27 1.41 -11.90 -13.34
CA ARG A 27 2.40 -11.43 -14.31
C ARG A 27 3.62 -12.34 -14.40
N LEU A 28 4.07 -12.92 -13.28
CA LEU A 28 5.12 -13.95 -13.29
C LEU A 28 4.69 -15.19 -14.08
N LEU A 29 3.40 -15.51 -14.07
CA LEU A 29 2.81 -16.62 -14.81
C LEU A 29 2.40 -16.27 -16.25
N ASP A 30 2.71 -15.04 -16.72
CA ASP A 30 2.26 -14.49 -18.01
C ASP A 30 0.77 -14.77 -18.31
N SER A 31 -0.06 -14.73 -17.26
CA SER A 31 -1.43 -15.21 -17.34
C SER A 31 -2.32 -14.23 -18.14
N PRO A 32 -3.16 -14.74 -19.07
CA PRO A 32 -4.14 -13.92 -19.79
C PRO A 32 -5.11 -13.17 -18.86
N ARG A 33 -5.28 -13.65 -17.62
CA ARG A 33 -6.17 -13.08 -16.61
C ARG A 33 -5.80 -11.65 -16.21
N LEU A 34 -4.56 -11.23 -16.44
CA LEU A 34 -4.12 -9.84 -16.23
C LEU A 34 -4.88 -8.84 -17.11
N LYS A 35 -5.41 -9.28 -18.26
CA LYS A 35 -6.17 -8.45 -19.22
C LYS A 35 -7.66 -8.34 -18.87
N THR A 36 -8.16 -9.06 -17.87
CA THR A 36 -9.58 -9.00 -17.51
C THR A 36 -9.97 -7.62 -16.98
N ARG A 37 -11.22 -7.20 -17.23
CA ARG A 37 -11.74 -5.89 -16.78
C ARG A 37 -11.69 -5.78 -15.25
N PHE A 38 -11.91 -6.90 -14.55
CA PHE A 38 -11.86 -6.98 -13.09
C PHE A 38 -10.46 -6.71 -12.53
N ALA A 39 -9.42 -7.36 -13.09
CA ALA A 39 -8.04 -7.13 -12.68
C ALA A 39 -7.56 -5.67 -12.87
N ARG A 40 -8.21 -4.91 -13.76
CA ARG A 40 -7.93 -3.49 -14.01
C ARG A 40 -8.74 -2.55 -13.14
N VAL A 41 -10.00 -2.83 -12.87
CA VAL A 41 -10.91 -1.88 -12.18
C VAL A 41 -10.90 -2.04 -10.67
N THR A 42 -10.91 -3.27 -10.16
CA THR A 42 -10.92 -3.58 -8.73
C THR A 42 -9.80 -2.90 -7.93
N PRO A 43 -8.55 -2.83 -8.44
CA PRO A 43 -7.47 -2.12 -7.75
C PRO A 43 -7.78 -0.64 -7.54
N HIS A 44 -8.32 0.04 -8.56
CA HIS A 44 -8.58 1.48 -8.50
C HIS A 44 -9.68 1.82 -7.49
N LEU A 45 -10.72 0.99 -7.38
CA LEU A 45 -11.76 1.18 -6.36
C LEU A 45 -11.20 1.00 -4.95
N VAL A 46 -10.43 -0.08 -4.71
CA VAL A 46 -9.85 -0.37 -3.40
C VAL A 46 -8.83 0.71 -3.03
N ASP A 47 -7.96 1.11 -3.95
CA ASP A 47 -6.93 2.12 -3.70
C ASP A 47 -7.54 3.50 -3.45
N THR A 48 -8.58 3.88 -4.19
CA THR A 48 -9.28 5.16 -3.95
C THR A 48 -9.97 5.15 -2.59
N ALA A 49 -10.67 4.08 -2.23
CA ALA A 49 -11.29 3.94 -0.91
C ALA A 49 -10.23 3.91 0.22
N LEU A 50 -9.08 3.25 -0.01
CA LEU A 50 -7.97 3.18 0.93
C LEU A 50 -7.38 4.58 1.20
N LEU A 51 -7.13 5.34 0.13
CA LEU A 51 -6.61 6.70 0.22
C LEU A 51 -7.60 7.65 0.90
N LEU A 52 -8.88 7.61 0.51
CA LEU A 52 -9.92 8.43 1.12
C LEU A 52 -10.10 8.12 2.61
N SER A 53 -10.18 6.83 2.98
CA SER A 53 -10.27 6.43 4.39
C SER A 53 -9.02 6.79 5.19
N GLY A 54 -7.83 6.68 4.59
CA GLY A 54 -6.57 7.08 5.21
C GLY A 54 -6.49 8.59 5.44
N LEU A 55 -6.91 9.39 4.46
CA LEU A 55 -6.97 10.84 4.57
C LEU A 55 -7.97 11.28 5.65
N TRP A 56 -9.13 10.62 5.70
CA TRP A 56 -10.13 10.88 6.73
C TRP A 56 -9.61 10.56 8.13
N LEU A 57 -8.91 9.43 8.30
CA LEU A 57 -8.25 9.07 9.57
C LEU A 57 -7.15 10.08 9.94
N ALA A 58 -6.32 10.50 8.98
CA ALA A 58 -5.29 11.50 9.20
C ALA A 58 -5.89 12.86 9.59
N TRP A 59 -7.03 13.24 8.99
CA TRP A 59 -7.76 14.46 9.34
C TRP A 59 -8.30 14.44 10.76
N ILE A 60 -9.01 13.36 11.15
CA ILE A 60 -9.50 13.17 12.52
C ILE A 60 -8.33 13.23 13.52
N TRP A 61 -7.21 12.60 13.16
CA TRP A 61 -6.07 12.52 14.07
C TRP A 61 -5.35 13.85 14.21
N ARG A 62 -5.18 14.62 13.12
CA ARG A 62 -4.63 15.99 13.13
C ARG A 62 -5.44 16.95 14.01
N MET A 63 -6.76 16.75 14.08
CA MET A 63 -7.65 17.56 14.93
C MET A 63 -7.43 17.31 16.42
N HIS A 64 -6.91 16.14 16.81
CA HIS A 64 -6.73 15.75 18.22
C HIS A 64 -5.26 15.77 18.66
N GLU A 65 -4.33 15.52 17.74
CA GLU A 65 -2.89 15.50 18.00
C GLU A 65 -2.16 16.22 16.86
N HIS A 66 -1.18 17.05 17.22
CA HIS A 66 -0.30 17.70 16.25
C HIS A 66 0.38 16.65 15.34
N LEU A 67 0.86 17.08 14.16
CA LEU A 67 1.40 16.20 13.13
C LEU A 67 2.54 15.31 13.68
N GLN A 68 2.23 14.04 13.96
CA GLN A 68 3.17 13.11 14.57
C GLN A 68 4.19 12.59 13.53
N PRO A 69 5.48 12.44 13.86
CA PRO A 69 6.51 11.95 12.93
C PRO A 69 6.18 10.60 12.27
N TRP A 70 5.56 9.67 13.00
CA TRP A 70 5.20 8.34 12.47
C TRP A 70 4.11 8.43 11.38
N LEU A 71 3.25 9.47 11.39
CA LEU A 71 2.25 9.69 10.35
C LEU A 71 2.91 10.17 9.05
N VAL A 72 3.90 11.06 9.16
CA VAL A 72 4.70 11.52 8.01
C VAL A 72 5.48 10.36 7.41
N ALA A 73 6.13 9.54 8.24
CA ALA A 73 6.84 8.35 7.79
C ALA A 73 5.93 7.39 7.00
N LYS A 74 4.69 7.19 7.47
CA LYS A 74 3.68 6.41 6.75
C LYS A 74 3.34 6.97 5.38
N LEU A 75 3.15 8.28 5.27
CA LEU A 75 2.83 8.93 4.00
C LEU A 75 4.00 8.82 3.01
N VAL A 76 5.23 9.04 3.47
CA VAL A 76 6.44 8.88 2.64
C VAL A 76 6.59 7.44 2.15
N ALA A 77 6.43 6.46 3.05
CA ALA A 77 6.48 5.05 2.69
C ALA A 77 5.37 4.65 1.71
N LEU A 78 4.17 5.22 1.85
CA LEU A 78 3.08 5.00 0.89
C LEU A 78 3.43 5.51 -0.51
N VAL A 79 4.02 6.70 -0.62
CA VAL A 79 4.49 7.23 -1.91
C VAL A 79 5.56 6.33 -2.51
N LEU A 80 6.51 5.86 -1.68
CA LEU A 80 7.54 4.91 -2.11
C LEU A 80 6.95 3.59 -2.60
N TYR A 81 5.95 3.05 -1.89
CA TYR A 81 5.22 1.84 -2.27
C TYR A 81 4.54 1.98 -3.63
N ILE A 82 3.85 3.11 -3.87
CA ILE A 82 3.19 3.39 -5.15
C ILE A 82 4.23 3.52 -6.26
N GLY A 83 5.34 4.24 -6.01
CA GLY A 83 6.46 4.39 -6.94
C GLY A 83 7.06 3.05 -7.35
N LEU A 84 7.36 2.19 -6.38
CA LEU A 84 7.86 0.84 -6.62
C LEU A 84 6.83 -0.02 -7.37
N GLY A 85 5.54 0.13 -7.08
CA GLY A 85 4.47 -0.50 -7.84
C GLY A 85 4.44 -0.08 -9.31
N MET A 86 4.65 1.21 -9.60
CA MET A 86 4.76 1.72 -10.97
C MET A 86 6.00 1.19 -11.68
N VAL A 87 7.15 1.13 -10.99
CA VAL A 87 8.37 0.53 -11.55
C VAL A 87 8.14 -0.95 -11.82
N ALA A 88 7.60 -1.67 -10.84
CA ALA A 88 7.29 -3.08 -10.93
C ALA A 88 6.39 -3.32 -12.13
N PHE A 89 5.28 -2.59 -12.32
CA PHE A 89 4.28 -2.92 -13.34
C PHE A 89 4.40 -2.18 -14.67
N ARG A 90 4.95 -0.98 -14.72
CA ARG A 90 4.93 -0.12 -15.92
C ARG A 90 6.30 0.22 -16.48
N PHE A 91 7.31 0.45 -15.64
CA PHE A 91 8.59 0.99 -16.11
C PHE A 91 9.74 -0.02 -16.21
N ALA A 92 9.69 -1.15 -15.49
CA ALA A 92 10.76 -2.13 -15.56
C ALA A 92 10.81 -2.83 -16.93
N GLY A 93 11.91 -2.61 -17.64
CA GLY A 93 12.19 -3.17 -18.97
C GLY A 93 12.54 -4.66 -18.95
N THR A 94 13.00 -5.20 -17.82
CA THR A 94 13.38 -6.61 -17.66
C THR A 94 12.49 -7.33 -16.66
N THR A 95 12.29 -8.65 -16.84
CA THR A 95 11.53 -9.49 -15.90
C THR A 95 12.16 -9.48 -14.50
N ALA A 96 13.49 -9.56 -14.41
CA ALA A 96 14.20 -9.48 -13.13
C ALA A 96 13.95 -8.15 -12.40
N GLY A 97 14.02 -7.01 -13.10
CA GLY A 97 13.76 -5.69 -12.51
C GLY A 97 12.32 -5.56 -11.99
N ARG A 98 11.34 -6.19 -12.67
CA ARG A 98 9.94 -6.25 -12.22
C ARG A 98 9.80 -7.00 -10.91
N VAL A 99 10.47 -8.16 -10.78
CA VAL A 99 10.44 -8.98 -9.56
C VAL A 99 11.10 -8.25 -8.41
N VAL A 100 12.28 -7.66 -8.62
CA VAL A 100 12.99 -6.91 -7.58
C VAL A 100 12.15 -5.74 -7.09
N ALA A 101 11.57 -4.94 -7.99
CA ALA A 101 10.70 -3.84 -7.61
C ALA A 101 9.42 -4.31 -6.89
N TRP A 102 8.87 -5.46 -7.29
CA TRP A 102 7.71 -6.06 -6.62
C TRP A 102 8.04 -6.53 -5.20
N LEU A 103 9.17 -7.21 -5.01
CA LEU A 103 9.67 -7.61 -3.68
C LEU A 103 9.98 -6.39 -2.81
N ALA A 104 10.62 -5.37 -3.36
CA ALA A 104 10.90 -4.12 -2.65
C ALA A 104 9.61 -3.44 -2.18
N ALA A 105 8.56 -3.40 -3.02
CA ALA A 105 7.27 -2.85 -2.63
C ALA A 105 6.64 -3.62 -1.45
N ILE A 106 6.77 -4.95 -1.42
CA ILE A 106 6.30 -5.77 -0.30
C ILE A 106 7.05 -5.40 0.99
N THR A 107 8.38 -5.22 0.93
CA THR A 107 9.18 -4.78 2.08
C THR A 107 8.72 -3.42 2.61
N VAL A 108 8.45 -2.46 1.72
CA VAL A 108 7.91 -1.15 2.11
C VAL A 108 6.54 -1.28 2.77
N PHE A 109 5.68 -2.17 2.28
CA PHE A 109 4.39 -2.42 2.91
C PHE A 109 4.54 -2.99 4.34
N ILE A 110 5.47 -3.93 4.55
CA ILE A 110 5.76 -4.48 5.88
C ILE A 110 6.20 -3.35 6.82
N TYR A 111 7.05 -2.43 6.35
CA TYR A 111 7.43 -1.25 7.11
C TYR A 111 6.23 -0.37 7.47
N ILE A 112 5.33 -0.06 6.51
CA ILE A 112 4.09 0.70 6.76
C ILE A 112 3.25 0.05 7.87
N PHE A 113 3.12 -1.28 7.84
CA PHE A 113 2.38 -2.05 8.84
C PHE A 113 3.05 -1.98 10.22
N SER A 114 4.37 -2.12 10.28
CA SER A 114 5.14 -2.01 11.53
C SER A 114 5.03 -0.61 12.14
N VAL A 115 5.17 0.45 11.34
CA VAL A 115 4.94 1.85 11.79
C VAL A 115 3.49 2.04 12.26
N ALA A 116 2.52 1.40 11.61
CA ALA A 116 1.11 1.46 12.02
C ALA A 116 0.86 0.87 13.41
N ARG A 117 1.55 -0.22 13.76
CA ARG A 117 1.40 -0.94 15.03
C ARG A 117 2.15 -0.24 16.17
N THR A 118 3.38 0.19 15.89
CA THR A 118 4.28 0.75 16.90
C THR A 118 4.07 2.25 17.11
N LYS A 119 3.53 2.97 16.11
CA LYS A 119 3.52 4.44 16.05
C LYS A 119 4.93 5.05 16.20
N LEU A 120 5.97 4.30 15.81
CA LEU A 120 7.36 4.74 15.77
C LEU A 120 7.80 4.92 14.32
N VAL A 121 8.63 5.93 14.06
CA VAL A 121 9.22 6.18 12.73
C VAL A 121 10.17 5.05 12.33
N LEU A 122 10.93 4.53 13.31
CA LEU A 122 11.84 3.41 13.16
C LEU A 122 11.32 2.27 14.05
N PRO A 123 10.53 1.32 13.51
CA PRO A 123 10.07 0.16 14.25
C PRO A 123 11.17 -0.91 14.31
N VAL A 124 12.32 -0.53 14.86
CA VAL A 124 13.45 -1.43 15.17
C VAL A 124 13.52 -1.50 16.69
N PRO A 125 13.63 -2.69 17.30
CA PRO A 125 13.92 -2.77 18.73
C PRO A 125 15.26 -2.06 18.97
N VAL A 126 15.23 -0.94 19.70
CA VAL A 126 16.43 -0.33 20.30
C VAL A 126 16.80 -1.06 21.57
#